data_AF-A0A8J7QQG5-F1
#
_entry.id   AF-A0A8J7QQG5-F1
#
_cell.length_a   1.000
_cell.length_b   1.000
_cell.length_c   1.000
_cell.angle_alpha   90.00
_cell.angle_beta   90.00
_cell.angle_gamma   90.00
#
_symmetry.space_group_name_H-M   'P 1'
#
loop_
_entity.id
_entity.type
_entity.pdbx_description
1 polymer ?
#
loop_
_entity_poly.entity_id
_entity_poly.type
_entity_poly.pdbx_seq_one_letter_code
_entity_poly.pdbx_strand_id
1 'polypeptide(L)'
;MNASPIAGLDLTRRLQNDSDGSVLGELGALLRDEQASMRNRLDGGAAPSEYRHAQAYLEALTAGESILNQVWQFMHTNNKTEVSPCQD
;
A
#
# COMPACT_ATOMS: atom_id res chain seq x y z
N MET A 1 -5.97 30.05 8.97
CA MET A 1 -5.10 29.34 8.01
C MET A 1 -5.40 27.86 8.17
N ASN A 2 -6.00 27.24 7.15
CA ASN A 2 -6.42 25.84 7.20
C ASN A 2 -5.21 24.99 6.77
N ALA A 3 -4.59 24.27 7.70
CA ALA A 3 -3.50 23.37 7.37
C ALA A 3 -4.09 22.21 6.56
N SER A 4 -3.79 22.15 5.27
CA SER A 4 -4.04 20.93 4.49
C SER A 4 -3.37 19.79 5.25
N PRO A 5 -4.10 18.74 5.65
CA PRO A 5 -3.48 17.60 6.29
C PRO A 5 -2.42 17.08 5.33
N ILE A 6 -1.19 16.92 5.83
CA ILE A 6 -0.11 16.27 5.07
C ILE A 6 -0.69 14.94 4.59
N ALA A 7 -0.77 14.71 3.29
CA ALA A 7 -1.49 13.57 2.71
C ALA A 7 -1.07 12.21 3.30
N GLY A 8 0.18 12.09 3.78
CA GLY A 8 0.68 10.91 4.49
C GLY A 8 0.11 10.72 5.91
N LEU A 9 -0.22 11.79 6.65
CA LEU A 9 -0.89 11.71 7.95
C LEU A 9 -2.35 11.26 7.82
N ASP A 10 -2.98 11.57 6.69
CA ASP A 10 -4.37 11.16 6.41
C ASP A 10 -4.46 9.68 6.04
N LEU A 11 -3.55 9.17 5.22
CA LEU A 11 -3.51 7.76 4.85
C LEU A 11 -3.31 6.83 6.05
N THR A 12 -2.34 7.13 6.92
CA THR A 12 -2.08 6.35 8.13
C THR A 12 -3.30 6.29 9.03
N ARG A 13 -4.03 7.42 9.20
CA ARG A 13 -5.26 7.46 9.99
C ARG A 13 -6.38 6.63 9.36
N ARG A 14 -6.53 6.72 8.03
CA ARG A 14 -7.53 5.93 7.29
C ARG A 14 -7.28 4.44 7.46
N LEU A 15 -6.02 3.99 7.31
CA LEU A 15 -5.63 2.59 7.52
C LEU A 15 -5.78 2.16 8.98
N GLN A 16 -5.50 3.04 9.94
CA GLN A 16 -5.70 2.75 11.37
C GLN A 16 -7.17 2.50 11.70
N ASN A 17 -8.08 3.23 11.07
CA ASN A 17 -9.52 3.09 11.29
C ASN A 17 -10.16 2.00 10.40
N ASP A 18 -9.39 1.39 9.50
CA ASP A 18 -9.85 0.41 8.51
C ASP A 18 -9.94 -1.02 9.09
N SER A 19 -10.86 -1.22 10.03
CA SER A 19 -10.98 -2.49 10.77
C SER A 19 -11.46 -3.68 9.92
N ASP A 20 -12.16 -3.42 8.82
CA ASP A 20 -12.67 -4.43 7.89
C ASP A 20 -11.74 -4.65 6.68
N GLY A 21 -10.70 -3.83 6.52
CA GLY A 21 -9.77 -3.91 5.41
C GLY A 21 -10.29 -3.31 4.10
N SER A 22 -11.40 -2.56 4.13
CA SER A 22 -11.99 -1.96 2.92
C SER A 22 -11.04 -0.95 2.26
N VAL A 23 -10.44 -0.05 3.03
CA VAL A 23 -9.48 0.95 2.53
C VAL A 23 -8.20 0.28 2.01
N LEU A 24 -7.68 -0.72 2.73
CA LEU A 24 -6.56 -1.54 2.27
C LEU A 24 -6.90 -2.20 0.92
N GLY A 25 -8.10 -2.76 0.79
CA GLY A 25 -8.59 -3.41 -0.42
C GLY A 25 -8.67 -2.45 -1.61
N GLU A 26 -9.28 -1.28 -1.43
CA GLU A 26 -9.41 -0.24 -2.47
C GLU A 26 -8.04 0.24 -2.96
N LEU A 27 -7.15 0.61 -2.03
CA LEU A 27 -5.81 1.10 -2.38
C LEU A 27 -4.96 0.01 -3.01
N GLY A 28 -5.06 -1.23 -2.53
CA GLY A 28 -4.40 -2.38 -3.14
C GLY A 28 -4.90 -2.64 -4.56
N ALA A 29 -6.21 -2.52 -4.81
CA ALA A 29 -6.77 -2.67 -6.15
C ALA A 29 -6.23 -1.60 -7.11
N LEU A 30 -6.20 -0.33 -6.70
CA LEU A 30 -5.63 0.76 -7.50
C LEU A 30 -4.15 0.50 -7.86
N LEU A 31 -3.36 0.04 -6.89
CA LEU A 31 -1.95 -0.29 -7.14
C LEU A 31 -1.79 -1.45 -8.12
N ARG A 32 -2.62 -2.50 -8.01
CA ARG A 32 -2.58 -3.65 -8.93
C ARG A 32 -3.06 -3.31 -10.33
N ASP A 33 -4.09 -2.47 -10.45
CA ASP A 33 -4.57 -1.98 -11.75
C ASP A 33 -3.48 -1.18 -12.47
N GLU A 34 -2.78 -0.30 -11.74
CA GLU A 34 -1.66 0.47 -12.30
C GLU A 34 -0.47 -0.44 -12.66
N GLN A 35 -0.17 -1.45 -11.84
CA GLN A 35 0.83 -2.47 -12.17
C GLN A 35 0.45 -3.21 -13.47
N ALA A 36 -0.80 -3.63 -13.62
CA ALA A 36 -1.27 -4.32 -14.82
C ALA A 36 -1.18 -3.42 -16.07
N SER A 37 -1.60 -2.16 -15.94
CA SER A 37 -1.44 -1.15 -16.99
C SER A 37 0.03 -1.00 -17.42
N MET A 38 0.95 -0.92 -16.45
CA MET A 38 2.37 -0.76 -16.74
C MET A 38 2.99 -2.02 -17.36
N ARG A 39 2.59 -3.23 -16.92
CA ARG A 39 3.02 -4.50 -17.56
C ARG A 39 2.58 -4.56 -19.00
N ASN A 40 1.32 -4.23 -19.29
CA ASN A 40 0.81 -4.21 -20.66
C ASN A 40 1.60 -3.25 -21.56
N ARG A 41 2.04 -2.10 -21.03
CA ARG A 41 2.90 -1.16 -21.76
C ARG A 41 4.30 -1.71 -22.03
N LEU A 42 4.88 -2.42 -21.05
CA LEU A 42 6.18 -3.07 -21.19
C LEU A 42 6.11 -4.20 -22.24
N ASP A 43 5.10 -5.05 -22.15
CA ASP A 43 4.86 -6.18 -23.06
C ASP A 43 4.55 -5.71 -24.50
N GLY A 44 3.94 -4.52 -24.64
CA GLY A 44 3.68 -3.86 -25.92
C GLY A 44 4.93 -3.36 -26.66
N GLY A 45 6.12 -3.49 -26.08
CA GLY A 45 7.39 -3.12 -26.72
C GLY A 45 7.82 -1.68 -26.44
N ALA A 46 8.07 -1.37 -25.16
CA ALA A 46 8.63 -0.07 -24.76
C ALA A 46 10.05 0.14 -25.30
N ALA A 47 10.40 1.38 -25.66
CA ALA A 47 11.76 1.73 -26.04
C ALA A 47 12.74 1.47 -24.85
N PRO A 48 14.02 1.17 -25.08
CA PRO A 48 14.95 0.82 -23.98
C PRO A 48 15.08 1.87 -22.87
N SER A 49 14.95 3.16 -23.22
CA SER A 49 14.91 4.26 -22.24
C SER A 49 13.65 4.23 -21.39
N GLU A 50 12.50 3.96 -22.00
CA GLU A 50 11.20 3.88 -21.32
C GLU A 50 11.07 2.60 -20.50
N TYR A 51 11.67 1.50 -20.96
CA TYR A 51 11.66 0.21 -20.27
C TYR A 51 12.25 0.33 -18.86
N ARG A 52 13.41 0.98 -18.71
CA ARG A 52 14.03 1.15 -17.38
C ARG A 52 13.17 1.99 -16.44
N HIS A 53 12.57 3.06 -16.94
CA HIS A 53 11.68 3.90 -16.14
C HIS A 53 10.39 3.18 -15.75
N ALA A 54 9.78 2.45 -16.70
CA ALA A 54 8.58 1.66 -16.47
C ALA A 54 8.83 0.49 -15.52
N GLN A 55 9.98 -0.18 -15.63
CA GLN A 55 10.40 -1.22 -14.69
C GLN A 55 10.59 -0.67 -13.28
N ALA A 56 11.33 0.44 -13.12
CA ALA A 56 11.52 1.07 -11.82
C ALA A 56 10.19 1.54 -11.20
N TYR A 57 9.27 2.05 -12.03
CA TYR A 57 7.93 2.41 -11.57
C TYR A 57 7.13 1.20 -11.11
N LEU A 58 7.22 0.08 -11.82
CA LEU A 58 6.55 -1.16 -11.45
C LEU A 58 7.06 -1.72 -10.11
N GLU A 59 8.38 -1.65 -9.89
CA GLU A 59 9.01 -2.00 -8.62
C GLU A 59 8.53 -1.08 -7.48
N ALA A 60 8.38 0.21 -7.75
CA ALA A 60 7.86 1.17 -6.77
C ALA A 60 6.39 0.89 -6.41
N LEU A 61 5.54 0.54 -7.38
CA LEU A 61 4.15 0.14 -7.10
C LEU A 61 4.09 -1.13 -6.25
N THR A 62 4.92 -2.12 -6.58
CA THR A 62 5.01 -3.39 -5.82
C THR A 62 5.48 -3.13 -4.38
N ALA A 63 6.49 -2.28 -4.20
CA ALA A 63 6.97 -1.87 -2.88
C ALA A 63 5.89 -1.10 -2.10
N GLY A 64 5.16 -0.20 -2.76
CA GLY A 64 4.04 0.54 -2.18
C GLY A 64 2.93 -0.38 -1.66
N GLU A 65 2.54 -1.39 -2.44
CA GLU A 65 1.53 -2.38 -2.03
C GLU A 65 2.02 -3.20 -0.82
N SER A 66 3.31 -3.58 -0.81
CA SER A 66 3.90 -4.30 0.32
C SER A 66 3.92 -3.46 1.60
N ILE A 67 4.32 -2.19 1.52
CA ILE A 67 4.32 -1.25 2.65
C ILE A 67 2.89 -1.07 3.18
N LEU A 68 1.91 -0.88 2.28
CA LEU A 68 0.51 -0.71 2.64
C LEU A 68 -0.01 -1.89 3.46
N ASN A 69 0.25 -3.12 3.00
CA ASN A 69 -0.12 -4.34 3.70
C ASN A 69 0.58 -4.45 5.07
N GLN A 70 1.88 -4.16 5.14
CA GLN A 70 2.64 -4.22 6.39
C GLN A 70 2.14 -3.21 7.42
N VAL A 71 1.82 -1.99 7.00
CA VAL A 71 1.29 -0.94 7.88
C VAL A 71 -0.08 -1.34 8.44
N TRP A 72 -0.99 -1.83 7.58
CA TRP A 72 -2.30 -2.29 8.03
C TRP A 72 -2.17 -3.47 9.01
N GLN A 73 -1.36 -4.48 8.67
CA GLN A 73 -1.09 -5.62 9.56
C GLN A 73 -0.51 -5.17 10.91
N PHE A 74 0.44 -4.24 10.90
CA PHE A 74 1.02 -3.71 12.13
C PHE A 74 -0.05 -3.07 13.04
N MET A 75 -1.02 -2.33 12.47
CA MET A 75 -2.07 -1.65 13.22
C MET A 75 -3.15 -2.60 13.76
N HIS A 76 -3.49 -3.65 13.01
CA HIS A 76 -4.65 -4.50 13.31
C HIS A 76 -4.29 -5.86 13.91
N THR A 77 -3.04 -6.29 13.80
CA THR A 77 -2.56 -7.58 14.32
C THR A 77 -1.83 -7.41 15.65
N ASN A 78 -1.04 -6.34 15.84
CA ASN A 78 -0.35 -6.10 17.12
C ASN A 78 -1.28 -5.65 18.26
N ASN A 79 -2.48 -5.15 17.93
CA ASN A 79 -3.52 -4.85 18.92
C ASN A 79 -4.26 -6.09 19.44
N LYS A 80 -4.02 -7.28 18.88
CA LYS A 80 -4.60 -8.55 19.35
C LYS A 80 -3.70 -9.33 20.31
N THR A 81 -2.49 -8.83 20.58
CA THR A 81 -1.64 -9.36 21.66
C THR A 81 -2.15 -8.82 23.00
N GLU A 82 -3.40 -9.14 23.33
CA GLU A 82 -3.87 -9.07 24.71
C GLU A 82 -3.00 -10.06 25.50
N VAL A 83 -2.10 -9.49 26.30
CA VAL A 83 -1.64 -9.99 27.60
C VAL A 83 -2.34 -11.29 27.99
N SER A 84 -1.67 -12.44 27.82
CA SER A 84 -1.96 -13.57 28.69
C SER A 84 -1.75 -13.08 30.11
N PRO A 85 -2.79 -13.02 30.97
CA PRO A 85 -2.54 -12.85 32.39
C PRO A 85 -1.73 -14.07 32.80
N CYS A 86 -0.63 -13.83 33.51
CA CYS A 86 0.13 -14.86 34.19
C CYS A 86 -0.86 -15.84 34.85
N GLN A 87 -0.92 -17.08 34.37
CA GLN A 87 -1.59 -18.15 35.10
C GLN A 87 -0.59 -18.68 36.12
N ASP A 88 -1.06 -18.74 37.37
CA ASP A 88 -0.36 -18.97 38.63
C ASP A 88 0.74 -20.05 38.64
#